data_AF-A0AAJ2S9E5-F1
#
_entry.id   AF-A0AAJ2S9E5-F1
#
_cell.length_a   1.000
_cell.length_b   1.000
_cell.length_c   1.000
_cell.angle_alpha   90.00
_cell.angle_beta   90.00
_cell.angle_gamma   90.00
#
_symmetry.space_group_name_H-M   'P 1'
#
loop_
_entity.id
_entity.type
_entity.pdbx_description
1 polymer ?
#
loop_
_entity_poly.entity_id
_entity_poly.type
_entity_poly.pdbx_seq_one_letter_code
_entity_poly.pdbx_strand_id
1 'polypeptide(L)'
;MINKIKYRIIILLAMLSFTACQNDDIVSANIDAMVAEPGDLLNQAFPLNKVRVEGKGLMGLKRITLDNKIDISFNPNYNSDKAFIFTIPFDEKLGSRFGVQPITFITGNGSVTKNIEILQPVPTITKTIPAVATPGFPLEIEGTWFYNISSVTLGGKALNYTLKSSSSIIIGLPANAVSGSELVIITPGGTAKKTIEFATLILVSDFDGNGTRTSWNAYGDIDSFNANTTGGPTGNYATLAWTGSTANGYNGSSAGGGTNFLSATNKDATKTFIDIDVSANVIGAQFAIQLNTIDGKDYGYNFKVTDLNWTTKTISLADFKDNYGFGQPATALDASKVNEIKVGIVQSDTPNPSIIKFDNIKIRYE
;
A
#
# COMPACT_ATOMS: atom_id res chain seq x y z
N MET A 1 -62.17 -110.35 -24.80
CA MET A 1 -60.72 -110.30 -24.46
C MET A 1 -60.20 -108.92 -24.81
N ILE A 2 -59.28 -108.34 -24.00
CA ILE A 2 -58.51 -107.08 -24.26
C ILE A 2 -59.38 -105.79 -24.26
N ASN A 3 -58.99 -104.56 -23.87
CA ASN A 3 -58.02 -103.88 -22.94
C ASN A 3 -58.37 -102.35 -22.98
N LYS A 4 -57.96 -101.39 -22.12
CA LYS A 4 -57.40 -101.32 -20.74
C LYS A 4 -57.59 -99.87 -20.18
N ILE A 5 -57.84 -99.75 -18.87
CA ILE A 5 -57.28 -98.76 -17.90
C ILE A 5 -57.10 -97.26 -18.32
N LYS A 6 -58.07 -96.44 -17.89
CA LYS A 6 -58.00 -95.19 -17.07
C LYS A 6 -56.77 -94.21 -17.06
N TYR A 7 -57.09 -92.94 -17.38
CA TYR A 7 -56.87 -91.66 -16.64
C TYR A 7 -55.64 -90.70 -16.84
N ARG A 8 -56.03 -89.40 -17.05
CA ARG A 8 -55.46 -88.09 -16.58
C ARG A 8 -54.56 -87.19 -17.48
N ILE A 9 -55.20 -86.12 -17.99
CA ILE A 9 -54.83 -84.68 -18.06
C ILE A 9 -53.34 -84.29 -18.06
N ILE A 10 -52.89 -83.65 -19.16
CA ILE A 10 -51.94 -82.51 -19.18
C ILE A 10 -52.43 -81.51 -20.25
N ILE A 11 -52.53 -80.22 -19.89
CA ILE A 11 -52.76 -79.12 -20.85
C ILE A 11 -51.39 -78.56 -21.26
N LEU A 12 -51.18 -78.36 -22.57
CA LEU A 12 -49.91 -77.92 -23.15
C LEU A 12 -50.06 -76.53 -23.78
N LEU A 13 -48.96 -75.76 -23.73
CA LEU A 13 -48.58 -74.70 -24.67
C LEU A 13 -49.24 -73.30 -24.51
N ALA A 14 -48.60 -72.44 -23.68
CA ALA A 14 -48.60 -70.98 -23.89
C ALA A 14 -47.36 -70.32 -23.27
N MET A 15 -46.79 -69.34 -23.97
CA MET A 15 -45.76 -68.37 -23.56
C MET A 15 -44.39 -68.90 -23.07
N LEU A 16 -43.44 -68.91 -24.01
CA LEU A 16 -42.01 -68.68 -23.71
C LEU A 16 -41.83 -67.23 -23.25
N SER A 17 -41.69 -67.01 -21.94
CA SER A 17 -41.29 -65.71 -21.39
C SER A 17 -39.77 -65.54 -21.50
N PHE A 18 -39.33 -64.51 -22.23
CA PHE A 18 -37.94 -64.06 -22.21
C PHE A 18 -37.63 -63.44 -20.84
N THR A 19 -36.93 -64.17 -19.97
CA THR A 19 -36.24 -63.57 -18.82
C THR A 19 -34.90 -63.00 -19.29
N ALA A 20 -34.95 -61.89 -20.00
CA ALA A 20 -33.76 -61.06 -20.20
C ALA A 20 -33.46 -60.35 -18.87
N CYS A 21 -32.47 -60.83 -18.12
CA CYS A 21 -31.86 -60.01 -17.08
C CYS A 21 -31.23 -58.80 -17.76
N GLN A 22 -31.86 -57.63 -17.62
CA GLN A 22 -31.13 -56.38 -17.74
C GLN A 22 -30.12 -56.37 -16.58
N ASN A 23 -28.83 -56.43 -16.92
CA ASN A 23 -27.83 -55.83 -16.05
C ASN A 23 -28.13 -54.34 -16.06
N ASP A 24 -28.87 -53.87 -15.06
CA ASP A 24 -28.79 -52.47 -14.65
C ASP A 24 -27.38 -52.29 -14.05
N ASP A 25 -26.41 -52.03 -14.94
CA ASP A 25 -25.06 -51.68 -14.54
C ASP A 25 -25.16 -50.46 -13.62
N ILE A 26 -24.90 -50.67 -12.33
CA ILE A 26 -24.99 -49.63 -11.31
C ILE A 26 -23.98 -48.54 -11.69
N VAL A 27 -24.51 -47.44 -12.22
CA VAL A 27 -23.72 -46.27 -12.59
C VAL A 27 -23.10 -45.72 -11.31
N SER A 28 -21.84 -46.04 -11.08
CA SER A 28 -21.07 -45.53 -9.96
C SER A 28 -20.42 -44.20 -10.36
N ALA A 29 -20.48 -43.22 -9.47
CA ALA A 29 -19.87 -41.92 -9.71
C ALA A 29 -18.35 -42.07 -9.90
N ASN A 30 -17.81 -41.45 -10.96
CA ASN A 30 -16.39 -41.41 -11.24
C ASN A 30 -15.98 -39.99 -11.68
N ILE A 31 -14.82 -39.53 -11.21
CA ILE A 31 -14.22 -38.26 -11.59
C ILE A 31 -12.95 -38.55 -12.38
N ASP A 32 -12.92 -38.12 -13.63
CA ASP A 32 -11.80 -38.23 -14.55
C ASP A 32 -10.80 -37.09 -14.31
N ALA A 33 -11.30 -35.85 -14.16
CA ALA A 33 -10.46 -34.65 -13.99
C ALA A 33 -11.12 -33.60 -13.09
N MET A 34 -10.27 -32.77 -12.46
CA MET A 34 -10.63 -31.49 -11.85
C MET A 34 -9.73 -30.42 -12.47
N VAL A 35 -10.29 -29.44 -13.17
CA VAL A 35 -9.54 -28.42 -13.90
C VAL A 35 -9.87 -27.05 -13.32
N ALA A 36 -8.87 -26.32 -12.85
CA ALA A 36 -9.06 -24.99 -12.27
C ALA A 36 -8.83 -23.87 -13.28
N GLU A 37 -9.73 -22.88 -13.27
CA GLU A 37 -9.68 -21.68 -14.10
C GLU A 37 -9.45 -20.43 -13.22
N PRO A 38 -8.59 -19.48 -13.64
CA PRO A 38 -7.76 -19.51 -14.85
C PRO A 38 -6.54 -20.45 -14.74
N GLY A 39 -6.00 -20.85 -15.90
CA GLY A 39 -4.72 -21.56 -16.01
C GLY A 39 -4.81 -23.06 -16.33
N ASP A 40 -6.01 -23.62 -16.46
CA ASP A 40 -6.29 -25.03 -16.78
C ASP A 40 -5.50 -26.03 -15.92
N LEU A 41 -5.34 -25.70 -14.63
CA LEU A 41 -4.56 -26.50 -13.69
C LEU A 41 -5.27 -27.82 -13.36
N LEU A 42 -4.63 -28.94 -13.67
CA LEU A 42 -5.19 -30.28 -13.45
C LEU A 42 -4.92 -30.77 -12.03
N ASN A 43 -5.98 -31.01 -11.25
CA ASN A 43 -5.96 -31.42 -9.84
C ASN A 43 -5.17 -30.47 -8.92
N GLN A 44 -4.96 -29.23 -9.35
CA GLN A 44 -4.39 -28.14 -8.54
C GLN A 44 -5.28 -26.91 -8.69
N ALA A 45 -5.34 -26.05 -7.68
CA ALA A 45 -6.09 -24.80 -7.74
C ALA A 45 -5.49 -23.75 -6.79
N PHE A 46 -5.63 -22.47 -7.14
CA PHE A 46 -5.45 -21.40 -6.15
C PHE A 46 -6.74 -21.20 -5.35
N PRO A 47 -6.66 -20.62 -4.14
CA PRO A 47 -7.79 -19.99 -3.45
C PRO A 47 -8.67 -19.18 -4.40
N LEU A 48 -10.00 -19.33 -4.26
CA LEU A 48 -11.02 -18.62 -5.02
C LEU A 48 -11.06 -18.92 -6.54
N ASN A 49 -10.22 -19.81 -7.07
CA ASN A 49 -10.38 -20.31 -8.44
C ASN A 49 -11.69 -21.10 -8.57
N LYS A 50 -12.28 -21.03 -9.77
CA LYS A 50 -13.34 -21.96 -10.16
C LYS A 50 -12.71 -23.29 -10.56
N VAL A 51 -13.32 -24.40 -10.18
CA VAL A 51 -12.90 -25.75 -10.56
C VAL A 51 -14.05 -26.43 -11.28
N ARG A 52 -13.79 -26.82 -12.53
CA ARG A 52 -14.66 -27.67 -13.33
C ARG A 52 -14.27 -29.12 -13.07
N VAL A 53 -15.21 -29.92 -12.61
CA VAL A 53 -15.05 -31.37 -12.42
C VAL A 53 -15.67 -32.06 -13.61
N GLU A 54 -14.96 -33.04 -14.17
CA GLU A 54 -15.38 -33.85 -15.32
C GLU A 54 -15.35 -35.34 -14.96
N GLY A 55 -16.32 -36.10 -15.47
CA GLY A 55 -16.46 -37.52 -15.16
C GLY A 55 -17.76 -38.13 -15.66
N LYS A 56 -18.28 -39.11 -14.91
CA LYS A 56 -19.52 -39.85 -15.22
C LYS A 56 -20.28 -40.17 -13.95
N GLY A 57 -21.61 -40.30 -14.03
CA GLY A 57 -22.43 -40.59 -12.86
C GLY A 57 -22.48 -39.43 -11.86
N LEU A 58 -22.15 -38.20 -12.25
CA LEU A 58 -21.99 -37.06 -11.35
C LEU A 58 -23.32 -36.36 -11.00
N MET A 59 -24.45 -36.86 -11.50
CA MET A 59 -25.76 -36.23 -11.31
C MET A 59 -26.22 -36.28 -9.84
N GLY A 60 -26.93 -35.24 -9.41
CA GLY A 60 -27.47 -35.15 -8.06
C GLY A 60 -26.38 -34.91 -7.02
N LEU A 61 -25.42 -34.03 -7.30
CA LEU A 61 -24.42 -33.58 -6.34
C LEU A 61 -25.10 -32.99 -5.08
N LYS A 62 -24.75 -33.51 -3.91
CA LYS A 62 -25.35 -33.15 -2.59
C LYS A 62 -24.38 -32.40 -1.70
N ARG A 63 -23.10 -32.79 -1.70
CA ARG A 63 -22.05 -32.17 -0.87
C ARG A 63 -20.69 -32.28 -1.54
N ILE A 64 -19.89 -31.24 -1.36
CA ILE A 64 -18.46 -31.23 -1.63
C ILE A 64 -17.79 -30.89 -0.29
N THR A 65 -16.83 -31.70 0.16
CA THR A 65 -16.09 -31.45 1.41
C THR A 65 -14.58 -31.51 1.15
N LEU A 66 -13.85 -30.46 1.56
CA LEU A 66 -12.41 -30.29 1.40
C LEU A 66 -11.68 -30.50 2.73
N ASP A 67 -10.56 -31.23 2.69
CA ASP A 67 -9.78 -31.70 3.85
C ASP A 67 -10.64 -32.38 4.95
N ASN A 68 -11.79 -32.93 4.55
CA ASN A 68 -12.85 -33.47 5.43
C ASN A 68 -13.39 -32.47 6.50
N LYS A 69 -13.18 -31.16 6.30
CA LYS A 69 -13.54 -30.09 7.26
C LYS A 69 -14.44 -29.02 6.66
N ILE A 70 -14.15 -28.60 5.42
CA ILE A 70 -14.73 -27.43 4.79
C ILE A 70 -15.77 -27.89 3.78
N ASP A 71 -17.05 -27.67 4.05
CA ASP A 71 -18.10 -27.88 3.06
C ASP A 71 -18.08 -26.74 2.04
N ILE A 72 -17.93 -27.10 0.76
CA ILE A 72 -17.90 -26.15 -0.36
C ILE A 72 -19.32 -25.96 -0.92
N SER A 73 -19.76 -24.70 -1.00
CA SER A 73 -20.99 -24.35 -1.71
C SER A 73 -20.84 -24.49 -3.23
N PHE A 74 -21.86 -25.03 -3.88
CA PHE A 74 -21.96 -25.17 -5.32
C PHE A 74 -23.37 -24.76 -5.79
N ASN A 75 -23.53 -24.46 -7.07
CA ASN A 75 -24.84 -24.19 -7.66
C ASN A 75 -25.36 -25.48 -8.34
N PRO A 76 -26.46 -26.09 -7.87
CA PRO A 76 -27.03 -27.30 -8.48
C PRO A 76 -27.39 -27.13 -9.97
N ASN A 77 -27.68 -25.91 -10.43
CA ASN A 77 -27.99 -25.63 -11.83
C ASN A 77 -26.78 -25.82 -12.77
N TYR A 78 -25.56 -25.93 -12.23
CA TYR A 78 -24.35 -26.27 -12.98
C TYR A 78 -23.98 -27.75 -12.87
N ASN A 79 -24.78 -28.58 -12.18
CA ASN A 79 -24.54 -30.02 -12.08
C ASN A 79 -25.25 -30.77 -13.21
N SER A 80 -24.48 -31.61 -13.90
CA SER A 80 -24.93 -32.59 -14.89
C SER A 80 -24.34 -33.96 -14.55
N ASP A 81 -24.71 -35.00 -15.28
CA ASP A 81 -24.11 -36.33 -15.09
C ASP A 81 -22.61 -36.38 -15.47
N LYS A 82 -22.14 -35.44 -16.29
CA LYS A 82 -20.76 -35.43 -16.81
C LYS A 82 -19.85 -34.40 -16.16
N ALA A 83 -20.42 -33.34 -15.60
CA ALA A 83 -19.64 -32.24 -15.04
C ALA A 83 -20.41 -31.41 -14.01
N PHE A 84 -19.67 -30.73 -13.14
CA PHE A 84 -20.14 -29.62 -12.31
C PHE A 84 -19.02 -28.62 -12.03
N ILE A 85 -19.39 -27.44 -11.54
CA ILE A 85 -18.45 -26.35 -11.22
C ILE A 85 -18.66 -25.91 -9.77
N PHE A 86 -17.56 -25.69 -9.05
CA PHE A 86 -17.54 -25.06 -7.74
C PHE A 86 -16.39 -24.03 -7.66
N THR A 87 -16.30 -23.30 -6.55
CA THR A 87 -15.20 -22.37 -6.27
C THR A 87 -14.45 -22.84 -5.03
N ILE A 88 -13.11 -22.82 -5.07
CA ILE A 88 -12.29 -23.20 -3.91
C ILE A 88 -12.43 -22.12 -2.82
N PRO A 89 -13.01 -22.42 -1.65
CA PRO A 89 -13.01 -21.47 -0.54
C PRO A 89 -11.60 -21.40 0.06
N PHE A 90 -11.30 -20.27 0.71
CA PHE A 90 -10.12 -20.17 1.56
C PHE A 90 -10.40 -19.28 2.77
N ASP A 91 -10.63 -19.93 3.91
CA ASP A 91 -10.77 -19.33 5.23
C ASP A 91 -9.95 -20.15 6.24
N GLU A 92 -8.93 -19.53 6.82
CA GLU A 92 -8.07 -20.12 7.85
C GLU A 92 -8.87 -20.58 9.08
N LYS A 93 -9.94 -19.85 9.45
CA LYS A 93 -10.78 -20.16 10.62
C LYS A 93 -11.61 -21.42 10.43
N LEU A 94 -11.89 -21.78 9.17
CA LEU A 94 -12.52 -23.05 8.79
C LEU A 94 -11.49 -24.17 8.53
N GLY A 95 -10.19 -23.89 8.74
CA GLY A 95 -9.11 -24.86 8.60
C GLY A 95 -8.52 -24.98 7.19
N SER A 96 -8.67 -23.95 6.35
CA SER A 96 -8.08 -23.94 5.00
C SER A 96 -6.57 -23.94 5.05
N ARG A 97 -5.93 -24.73 4.18
CA ARG A 97 -4.47 -24.89 4.10
C ARG A 97 -4.00 -25.09 2.66
N PHE A 98 -2.72 -24.87 2.43
CA PHE A 98 -2.05 -25.14 1.16
C PHE A 98 -1.55 -26.58 1.05
N GLY A 99 -1.12 -26.94 -0.16
CA GLY A 99 -0.60 -28.27 -0.51
C GLY A 99 -1.70 -29.28 -0.80
N VAL A 100 -1.30 -30.54 -0.93
CA VAL A 100 -2.21 -31.65 -1.28
C VAL A 100 -3.18 -31.95 -0.12
N GLN A 101 -4.46 -32.08 -0.45
CA GLN A 101 -5.51 -32.45 0.48
C GLN A 101 -6.65 -33.24 -0.18
N PRO A 102 -7.35 -34.11 0.56
CA PRO A 102 -8.48 -34.84 0.02
C PRO A 102 -9.66 -33.89 -0.24
N ILE A 103 -10.35 -34.13 -1.34
CA ILE A 103 -11.64 -33.52 -1.68
C ILE A 103 -12.64 -34.63 -1.98
N THR A 104 -13.79 -34.59 -1.31
CA THR A 104 -14.81 -35.63 -1.36
C THR A 104 -16.11 -35.07 -1.92
N PHE A 105 -16.69 -35.78 -2.88
CA PHE A 105 -17.91 -35.42 -3.59
C PHE A 105 -18.98 -36.48 -3.33
N ILE A 106 -20.13 -36.08 -2.78
CA ILE A 106 -21.27 -36.96 -2.54
C ILE A 106 -22.34 -36.65 -3.58
N THR A 107 -22.66 -37.63 -4.42
CA THR A 107 -23.60 -37.52 -5.55
C THR A 107 -24.89 -38.32 -5.32
N GLY A 108 -25.76 -38.41 -6.32
CA GLY A 108 -26.86 -39.39 -6.32
C GLY A 108 -26.35 -40.83 -6.42
N ASN A 109 -25.20 -41.02 -7.07
CA ASN A 109 -24.67 -42.30 -7.55
C ASN A 109 -23.44 -42.80 -6.76
N GLY A 110 -23.17 -42.20 -5.60
CA GLY A 110 -22.07 -42.60 -4.70
C GLY A 110 -21.22 -41.45 -4.19
N SER A 111 -20.15 -41.81 -3.47
CA SER A 111 -19.16 -40.88 -2.91
C SER A 111 -17.81 -41.11 -3.59
N VAL A 112 -17.18 -40.05 -4.08
CA VAL A 112 -15.86 -40.08 -4.72
C VAL A 112 -14.90 -39.18 -3.95
N THR A 113 -13.76 -39.71 -3.53
CA THR A 113 -12.67 -38.91 -2.95
C THR A 113 -11.49 -38.88 -3.92
N LYS A 114 -10.95 -37.68 -4.15
CA LYS A 114 -9.74 -37.42 -4.93
C LYS A 114 -8.80 -36.55 -4.10
N ASN A 115 -7.57 -36.34 -4.58
CA ASN A 115 -6.66 -35.34 -4.04
C ASN A 115 -6.68 -34.10 -4.94
N ILE A 116 -6.65 -32.93 -4.31
CA ILE A 116 -6.41 -31.64 -4.97
C ILE A 116 -5.30 -30.90 -4.24
N GLU A 117 -4.41 -30.24 -4.97
CA GLU A 117 -3.37 -29.38 -4.40
C GLU A 117 -3.84 -27.92 -4.36
N ILE A 118 -3.86 -27.31 -3.18
CA ILE A 118 -4.16 -25.88 -3.06
C ILE A 118 -2.85 -25.10 -3.07
N LEU A 119 -2.59 -24.41 -4.18
CA LEU A 119 -1.39 -23.62 -4.39
C LEU A 119 -1.47 -22.31 -3.60
N GLN A 120 -0.35 -21.88 -3.00
CA GLN A 120 -0.27 -20.57 -2.36
C GLN A 120 -0.11 -19.48 -3.44
N PRO A 121 -0.96 -18.45 -3.50
CA PRO A 121 -0.77 -17.33 -4.43
C PRO A 121 0.51 -16.53 -4.11
N VAL A 122 1.02 -15.84 -5.13
CA VAL A 122 2.14 -14.90 -4.98
C VAL A 122 1.78 -13.83 -3.94
N PRO A 123 2.66 -13.53 -2.96
CA PRO A 123 2.39 -12.48 -2.00
C PRO A 123 2.33 -11.10 -2.68
N THR A 124 1.58 -10.17 -2.09
CA THR A 124 1.54 -8.78 -2.55
C THR A 124 1.97 -7.85 -1.43
N ILE A 125 2.51 -6.68 -1.78
CA ILE A 125 2.74 -5.57 -0.84
C ILE A 125 1.95 -4.38 -1.38
N THR A 126 0.92 -3.96 -0.65
CA THR A 126 0.05 -2.85 -1.05
C THR A 126 0.54 -1.53 -0.44
N LYS A 127 0.82 -1.52 0.86
CA LYS A 127 1.04 -0.29 1.64
C LYS A 127 2.09 -0.46 2.73
N THR A 128 2.70 0.66 3.10
CA THR A 128 3.62 0.81 4.23
C THR A 128 3.02 1.77 5.26
N ILE A 129 3.25 1.52 6.55
CA ILE A 129 2.83 2.38 7.66
C ILE A 129 4.03 2.56 8.60
N PRO A 130 4.53 3.80 8.79
CA PRO A 130 4.15 5.03 8.07
C PRO A 130 4.39 4.95 6.56
N ALA A 131 3.69 5.80 5.79
CA ALA A 131 3.84 5.85 4.33
C ALA A 131 5.25 6.30 3.93
N VAL A 132 5.72 7.39 4.54
CA VAL A 132 7.12 7.83 4.53
C VAL A 132 7.84 7.10 5.65
N ALA A 133 8.77 6.22 5.28
CA ALA A 133 9.52 5.42 6.23
C ALA A 133 10.69 6.21 6.85
N THR A 134 11.07 5.86 8.09
CA THR A 134 12.22 6.44 8.78
C THR A 134 13.23 5.35 9.14
N PRO A 135 14.48 5.40 8.65
CA PRO A 135 15.54 4.47 9.06
C PRO A 135 15.69 4.39 10.59
N GLY A 136 15.87 3.18 11.12
CA GLY A 136 15.96 2.93 12.56
C GLY A 136 14.62 2.70 13.27
N PHE A 137 13.48 2.97 12.62
CA PHE A 137 12.14 2.75 13.18
C PHE A 137 11.44 1.52 12.58
N PRO A 138 10.42 0.95 13.26
CA PRO A 138 9.59 -0.09 12.69
C PRO A 138 8.79 0.41 11.47
N LEU A 139 8.62 -0.46 10.48
CA LEU A 139 7.75 -0.25 9.34
C LEU A 139 6.76 -1.41 9.24
N GLU A 140 5.46 -1.12 9.30
CA GLU A 140 4.43 -2.11 9.01
C GLU A 140 4.17 -2.19 7.51
N ILE A 141 4.09 -3.42 7.01
CA ILE A 141 3.92 -3.77 5.61
C ILE A 141 2.58 -4.47 5.47
N GLU A 142 1.63 -3.84 4.79
CA GLU A 142 0.31 -4.40 4.48
C GLU A 142 0.33 -5.05 3.09
N GLY A 143 -0.42 -6.14 2.93
CA GLY A 143 -0.40 -6.94 1.72
C GLY A 143 -1.31 -8.16 1.79
N THR A 144 -0.96 -9.23 1.06
CA THR A 144 -1.70 -10.49 1.03
C THR A 144 -0.76 -11.69 0.91
N TRP A 145 -1.23 -12.86 1.36
CA TRP A 145 -0.57 -14.17 1.22
C TRP A 145 0.79 -14.30 1.93
N PHE A 146 0.98 -13.60 3.05
CA PHE A 146 2.14 -13.66 3.94
C PHE A 146 2.20 -14.95 4.79
N TYR A 147 2.00 -16.11 4.16
CA TYR A 147 2.13 -17.42 4.79
C TYR A 147 3.55 -17.97 4.60
N ASN A 148 4.10 -18.57 5.66
CA ASN A 148 5.39 -19.29 5.63
C ASN A 148 6.52 -18.46 4.99
N ILE A 149 6.61 -17.16 5.33
CA ILE A 149 7.67 -16.28 4.84
C ILE A 149 9.03 -16.93 5.13
N SER A 150 9.79 -17.19 4.07
CA SER A 150 11.12 -17.82 4.14
C SER A 150 12.25 -16.78 4.11
N SER A 151 11.97 -15.56 3.65
CA SER A 151 12.93 -14.46 3.64
C SER A 151 12.23 -13.11 3.59
N VAL A 152 12.79 -12.14 4.33
CA VAL A 152 12.53 -10.71 4.15
C VAL A 152 13.89 -10.03 4.01
N THR A 153 14.09 -9.23 2.95
CA THR A 153 15.33 -8.48 2.74
C THR A 153 15.06 -7.05 2.31
N LEU A 154 15.97 -6.12 2.63
CA LEU A 154 15.96 -4.74 2.16
C LEU A 154 17.33 -4.41 1.54
N GLY A 155 17.35 -4.04 0.26
CA GLY A 155 18.60 -3.84 -0.48
C GLY A 155 19.49 -5.09 -0.49
N GLY A 156 18.87 -6.28 -0.51
CA GLY A 156 19.54 -7.58 -0.44
C GLY A 156 20.02 -8.00 0.95
N LYS A 157 19.89 -7.17 1.99
CA LYS A 157 20.25 -7.52 3.38
C LYS A 157 19.06 -8.12 4.12
N ALA A 158 19.25 -9.26 4.79
CA ALA A 158 18.19 -9.91 5.56
C ALA A 158 17.68 -9.03 6.71
N LEU A 159 16.36 -9.02 6.92
CA LEU A 159 15.69 -8.35 8.02
C LEU A 159 14.92 -9.34 8.89
N ASN A 160 14.88 -9.05 10.19
CA ASN A 160 13.91 -9.67 11.09
C ASN A 160 12.52 -9.06 10.86
N TYR A 161 11.48 -9.89 11.01
CA TYR A 161 10.09 -9.46 10.91
C TYR A 161 9.23 -10.10 12.00
N THR A 162 8.13 -9.44 12.35
CA THR A 162 7.06 -9.96 13.18
C THR A 162 5.82 -10.16 12.32
N LEU A 163 5.31 -11.38 12.24
CA LEU A 163 4.05 -11.68 11.56
C LEU A 163 2.87 -11.22 12.43
N LYS A 164 2.04 -10.30 11.92
CA LYS A 164 0.76 -9.93 12.57
C LYS A 164 -0.38 -10.78 12.04
N SER A 165 -0.42 -11.00 10.72
CA SER A 165 -1.42 -11.80 10.01
C SER A 165 -0.89 -12.21 8.63
N SER A 166 -1.65 -13.05 7.93
CA SER A 166 -1.45 -13.35 6.50
C SER A 166 -1.55 -12.12 5.56
N SER A 167 -1.83 -10.93 6.10
CA SER A 167 -1.92 -9.64 5.39
C SER A 167 -1.08 -8.50 6.00
N SER A 168 -0.38 -8.71 7.13
CA SER A 168 0.48 -7.70 7.76
C SER A 168 1.72 -8.31 8.42
N ILE A 169 2.88 -7.70 8.18
CA ILE A 169 4.11 -7.90 8.94
C ILE A 169 4.67 -6.56 9.45
N ILE A 170 5.43 -6.58 10.52
CA ILE A 170 6.29 -5.45 10.93
C ILE A 170 7.74 -5.83 10.67
N ILE A 171 8.51 -4.95 10.03
CA ILE A 171 9.97 -5.07 9.87
C ILE A 171 10.66 -3.97 10.69
N GLY A 172 11.87 -4.24 11.19
CA GLY A 172 12.74 -3.20 11.74
C GLY A 172 13.63 -2.62 10.63
N LEU A 173 13.52 -1.32 10.34
CA LEU A 173 14.42 -0.68 9.37
C LEU A 173 15.80 -0.45 10.00
N PRO A 174 16.90 -0.85 9.34
CA PRO A 174 18.24 -0.47 9.79
C PRO A 174 18.40 1.06 9.83
N ALA A 175 19.11 1.58 10.83
CA ALA A 175 19.39 3.02 10.96
C ALA A 175 20.22 3.58 9.78
N ASN A 176 20.92 2.71 9.05
CA ASN A 176 21.68 3.03 7.84
C ASN A 176 21.01 2.49 6.55
N ALA A 177 19.70 2.30 6.56
CA ALA A 177 18.96 1.99 5.34
C ALA A 177 19.04 3.16 4.34
N VAL A 178 19.17 2.85 3.05
CA VAL A 178 19.35 3.83 1.97
C VAL A 178 18.05 3.96 1.18
N SER A 179 17.64 5.19 0.83
CA SER A 179 16.42 5.40 0.00
C SER A 179 16.56 4.68 -1.34
N GLY A 180 15.44 4.26 -1.93
CA GLY A 180 15.43 3.45 -3.15
C GLY A 180 15.76 1.97 -2.92
N SER A 181 15.86 1.51 -1.66
CA SER A 181 16.15 0.11 -1.37
C SER A 181 14.95 -0.79 -1.70
N GLU A 182 15.17 -1.85 -2.48
CA GLU A 182 14.13 -2.86 -2.74
C GLU A 182 13.88 -3.71 -1.48
N LEU A 183 12.67 -3.66 -0.94
CA LEU A 183 12.12 -4.63 0.00
C LEU A 183 11.65 -5.86 -0.79
N VAL A 184 12.11 -7.04 -0.38
CA VAL A 184 11.75 -8.34 -0.99
C VAL A 184 11.20 -9.25 0.10
N ILE A 185 10.01 -9.82 -0.13
CA ILE A 185 9.38 -10.82 0.74
C ILE A 185 9.19 -12.11 -0.07
N ILE A 186 9.70 -13.24 0.42
CA ILE A 186 9.61 -14.53 -0.25
C ILE A 186 8.75 -15.49 0.58
N THR A 187 7.78 -16.13 -0.08
CA THR A 187 6.95 -17.22 0.46
C THR A 187 6.99 -18.41 -0.51
N PRO A 188 6.47 -19.60 -0.14
CA PRO A 188 6.32 -20.72 -1.07
C PRO A 188 5.47 -20.39 -2.31
N GLY A 189 4.57 -19.40 -2.22
CA GLY A 189 3.76 -18.92 -3.35
C GLY A 189 4.49 -17.99 -4.31
N GLY A 190 5.67 -17.47 -3.96
CA GLY A 190 6.47 -16.61 -4.83
C GLY A 190 7.17 -15.46 -4.11
N THR A 191 7.35 -14.34 -4.81
CA THR A 191 8.11 -13.19 -4.32
C THR A 191 7.36 -11.89 -4.54
N ALA A 192 7.20 -11.11 -3.47
CA ALA A 192 6.74 -9.72 -3.52
C ALA A 192 7.93 -8.76 -3.44
N LYS A 193 7.86 -7.65 -4.17
CA LYS A 193 8.88 -6.60 -4.22
C LYS A 193 8.23 -5.22 -4.05
N LYS A 194 8.89 -4.31 -3.35
CA LYS A 194 8.51 -2.90 -3.26
C LYS A 194 9.74 -2.03 -3.00
N THR A 195 9.92 -0.94 -3.73
CA THR A 195 10.93 0.07 -3.39
C THR A 195 10.49 0.84 -2.13
N ILE A 196 11.39 0.96 -1.15
CA ILE A 196 11.18 1.75 0.06
C ILE A 196 11.97 3.05 -0.09
N GLU A 197 11.25 4.17 -0.08
CA GLU A 197 11.82 5.51 -0.02
C GLU A 197 11.80 6.05 1.41
N PHE A 198 12.80 6.87 1.73
CA PHE A 198 12.95 7.57 3.00
C PHE A 198 13.03 9.06 2.74
N ALA A 199 12.28 9.85 3.49
CA ALA A 199 12.46 11.29 3.45
C ALA A 199 13.83 11.66 4.05
N THR A 200 14.66 12.35 3.26
CA THR A 200 15.87 13.00 3.77
C THR A 200 15.49 14.35 4.36
N LEU A 201 15.98 14.66 5.57
CA LEU A 201 15.71 15.92 6.26
C LEU A 201 17.02 16.72 6.41
N ILE A 202 16.99 17.99 6.02
CA ILE A 202 18.10 18.93 6.15
C ILE A 202 17.64 20.08 7.02
N LEU A 203 18.26 20.24 8.19
CA LEU A 203 18.06 21.42 9.02
C LEU A 203 18.76 22.62 8.38
N VAL A 204 18.00 23.66 8.07
CA VAL A 204 18.52 24.94 7.59
C VAL A 204 18.90 25.81 8.79
N SER A 205 17.96 26.01 9.72
CA SER A 205 18.21 26.68 11.01
C SER A 205 17.18 26.27 12.06
N ASP A 206 17.63 26.09 13.29
CA ASP A 206 16.81 25.97 14.51
C ASP A 206 16.98 27.17 15.46
N PHE A 207 17.71 28.21 15.05
CA PHE A 207 18.03 29.39 15.88
C PHE A 207 18.72 29.12 17.24
N ASP A 208 19.02 27.86 17.56
CA ASP A 208 19.79 27.39 18.72
C ASP A 208 21.27 27.09 18.37
N GLY A 209 21.64 27.31 17.10
CA GLY A 209 23.02 27.21 16.62
C GLY A 209 23.31 25.98 15.75
N ASN A 210 22.29 25.18 15.40
CA ASN A 210 22.45 24.07 14.47
C ASN A 210 21.85 24.38 13.09
N GLY A 211 22.13 23.48 12.14
CA GLY A 211 21.69 23.59 10.76
C GLY A 211 22.77 24.10 9.80
N THR A 212 22.43 24.12 8.52
CA THR A 212 23.34 24.48 7.42
C THR A 212 23.52 25.99 7.23
N ARG A 213 22.71 26.81 7.93
CA ARG A 213 22.63 28.27 7.78
C ARG A 213 22.25 28.93 9.13
N THR A 214 23.23 29.12 10.00
CA THR A 214 23.03 29.61 11.38
C THR A 214 23.05 31.13 11.55
N SER A 215 23.55 31.90 10.57
CA SER A 215 23.75 33.36 10.69
C SER A 215 22.70 34.15 9.90
N TRP A 216 21.54 34.39 10.50
CA TRP A 216 20.43 35.13 9.88
C TRP A 216 20.53 36.64 10.07
N ASN A 217 20.26 37.39 9.01
CA ASN A 217 20.20 38.86 8.98
C ASN A 217 18.90 39.30 8.28
N ALA A 218 18.44 40.51 8.56
CA ALA A 218 17.23 41.08 7.95
C ALA A 218 17.52 42.37 7.18
N TYR A 219 16.66 42.69 6.21
CA TYR A 219 16.88 43.74 5.21
C TYR A 219 15.56 44.31 4.65
N GLY A 220 15.67 45.47 4.01
CA GLY A 220 14.54 46.19 3.42
C GLY A 220 13.69 46.91 4.47
N ASP A 221 12.39 47.00 4.21
CA ASP A 221 11.40 47.65 5.05
C ASP A 221 11.05 46.85 6.32
N ILE A 222 12.03 46.58 7.18
CA ILE A 222 11.80 45.97 8.51
C ILE A 222 11.71 47.04 9.60
N ASP A 223 10.98 46.73 10.67
CA ASP A 223 10.98 47.51 11.91
C ASP A 223 12.05 46.96 12.88
N SER A 224 12.03 45.65 13.11
CA SER A 224 13.01 44.95 13.94
C SER A 224 13.12 43.48 13.57
N PHE A 225 14.28 42.88 13.85
CA PHE A 225 14.54 41.46 13.70
C PHE A 225 15.36 40.94 14.89
N ASN A 226 14.94 39.84 15.50
CA ASN A 226 15.70 39.15 16.52
C ASN A 226 15.66 37.63 16.32
N ALA A 227 16.80 37.04 15.97
CA ALA A 227 17.02 35.62 15.77
C ALA A 227 17.18 34.81 17.08
N ASN A 228 17.18 35.43 18.26
CA ASN A 228 17.48 34.81 19.55
C ASN A 228 16.34 35.05 20.57
N THR A 229 15.08 34.98 20.12
CA THR A 229 13.93 35.17 21.02
C THR A 229 13.66 33.86 21.74
N THR A 230 13.62 33.84 23.08
CA THR A 230 13.43 32.59 23.84
C THR A 230 11.96 32.16 23.93
N GLY A 231 11.72 30.86 24.02
CA GLY A 231 10.37 30.28 24.18
C GLY A 231 9.71 29.89 22.86
N GLY A 232 10.51 29.40 21.90
CA GLY A 232 10.03 28.77 20.68
C GLY A 232 9.50 27.35 20.90
N PRO A 233 9.13 26.64 19.83
CA PRO A 233 8.83 25.20 19.87
C PRO A 233 10.02 24.39 20.42
N THR A 234 11.23 24.80 20.04
CA THR A 234 12.52 24.31 20.52
C THR A 234 13.39 25.52 20.80
N GLY A 235 13.72 25.78 22.08
CA GLY A 235 14.68 26.82 22.46
C GLY A 235 14.34 28.24 21.96
N ASN A 236 15.21 28.77 21.11
CA ASN A 236 15.11 30.08 20.50
C ASN A 236 14.26 30.10 19.22
N TYR A 237 13.84 31.28 18.80
CA TYR A 237 13.18 31.50 17.51
C TYR A 237 13.44 32.90 16.96
N ALA A 238 13.22 33.05 15.65
CA ALA A 238 13.30 34.31 14.96
C ALA A 238 11.99 35.10 15.02
N THR A 239 12.11 36.40 15.27
CA THR A 239 11.03 37.39 15.13
C THR A 239 11.39 38.39 14.04
N LEU A 240 10.43 38.73 13.18
CA LEU A 240 10.53 39.83 12.22
C LEU A 240 9.28 40.69 12.33
N ALA A 241 9.46 41.97 12.64
CA ALA A 241 8.41 42.96 12.77
C ALA A 241 8.36 43.89 11.56
N TRP A 242 7.14 44.26 11.15
CA TRP A 242 6.87 45.26 10.14
C TRP A 242 5.76 46.21 10.62
N THR A 243 6.02 47.52 10.49
CA THR A 243 5.15 48.60 10.96
C THR A 243 4.53 49.43 9.84
N GLY A 244 4.69 49.00 8.58
CA GLY A 244 4.00 49.62 7.43
C GLY A 244 4.90 50.37 6.45
N SER A 245 6.22 50.40 6.67
CA SER A 245 7.15 50.99 5.69
C SER A 245 6.98 50.32 4.33
N THR A 246 7.00 51.13 3.28
CA THR A 246 6.98 50.73 1.87
C THR A 246 8.06 51.47 1.07
N ALA A 247 9.07 52.00 1.76
CA ALA A 247 10.12 52.84 1.18
C ALA A 247 11.01 52.09 0.18
N ASN A 248 11.23 50.79 0.40
CA ASN A 248 12.01 49.92 -0.47
C ASN A 248 11.11 49.01 -1.32
N GLY A 249 9.89 48.73 -0.86
CA GLY A 249 8.94 47.83 -1.54
C GLY A 249 9.24 46.34 -1.36
N TYR A 250 10.20 46.01 -0.50
CA TYR A 250 10.48 44.64 -0.05
C TYR A 250 10.95 44.67 1.42
N ASN A 251 10.71 43.57 2.13
CA ASN A 251 11.39 43.25 3.40
C ASN A 251 11.71 41.75 3.43
N GLY A 252 12.61 41.35 4.33
CA GLY A 252 12.81 39.95 4.63
C GLY A 252 14.01 39.68 5.53
N SER A 253 14.26 38.40 5.76
CA SER A 253 15.41 37.88 6.48
C SER A 253 15.94 36.64 5.80
N SER A 254 17.26 36.44 5.87
CA SER A 254 17.93 35.24 5.38
C SER A 254 19.30 35.06 6.01
N ALA A 255 19.82 33.84 5.92
CA ALA A 255 21.23 33.53 6.15
C ALA A 255 22.06 33.44 4.84
N GLY A 256 21.50 33.88 3.72
CA GLY A 256 22.21 34.00 2.45
C GLY A 256 22.37 32.68 1.66
N GLY A 257 22.90 32.82 0.45
CA GLY A 257 23.36 31.70 -0.36
C GLY A 257 24.72 31.14 0.09
N GLY A 258 25.14 30.02 -0.51
CA GLY A 258 26.39 29.35 -0.20
C GLY A 258 26.48 28.00 -0.90
N THR A 259 26.89 26.96 -0.17
CA THR A 259 26.70 25.57 -0.65
C THR A 259 25.22 25.27 -0.78
N ASN A 260 24.80 24.63 -1.88
CA ASN A 260 23.43 24.17 -2.10
C ASN A 260 22.96 23.31 -0.91
N PHE A 261 21.68 23.44 -0.56
CA PHE A 261 21.08 22.57 0.45
C PHE A 261 21.00 21.13 -0.04
N LEU A 262 20.63 20.93 -1.31
CA LEU A 262 20.23 19.65 -1.87
C LEU A 262 21.29 19.08 -2.81
N SER A 263 21.32 17.74 -2.92
CA SER A 263 22.12 17.04 -3.93
C SER A 263 21.75 17.52 -5.34
N ALA A 264 22.74 17.64 -6.22
CA ALA A 264 22.57 17.92 -7.66
C ALA A 264 21.66 16.90 -8.39
N THR A 265 21.36 15.76 -7.76
CA THR A 265 20.43 14.74 -8.26
C THR A 265 18.97 14.97 -7.84
N ASN A 266 18.69 15.69 -6.74
CA ASN A 266 17.31 15.95 -6.31
C ASN A 266 16.74 17.18 -7.02
N LYS A 267 16.10 16.98 -8.16
CA LYS A 267 15.51 18.06 -8.98
C LYS A 267 14.01 18.23 -8.80
N ASP A 268 13.35 17.29 -8.11
CA ASP A 268 11.89 17.17 -8.10
C ASP A 268 11.25 18.09 -7.05
N ALA A 269 10.66 19.18 -7.52
CA ALA A 269 9.91 20.12 -6.69
C ALA A 269 8.62 19.52 -6.11
N THR A 270 8.04 18.48 -6.72
CA THR A 270 6.82 17.82 -6.20
C THR A 270 7.10 16.93 -4.99
N LYS A 271 8.34 16.44 -4.88
CA LYS A 271 8.82 15.62 -3.76
C LYS A 271 9.67 16.38 -2.74
N THR A 272 9.90 17.67 -2.95
CA THR A 272 10.69 18.49 -2.04
C THR A 272 9.78 19.48 -1.32
N PHE A 273 9.98 19.60 -0.01
CA PHE A 273 9.16 20.39 0.89
C PHE A 273 10.02 21.27 1.79
N ILE A 274 9.49 22.42 2.16
CA ILE A 274 9.98 23.19 3.32
C ILE A 274 9.00 22.95 4.46
N ASP A 275 9.52 22.45 5.57
CA ASP A 275 8.82 22.36 6.84
C ASP A 275 9.37 23.49 7.74
N ILE A 276 8.50 24.38 8.21
CA ILE A 276 8.87 25.54 9.06
C ILE A 276 7.84 25.71 10.17
N ASP A 277 8.28 25.88 11.41
CA ASP A 277 7.37 26.19 12.52
C ASP A 277 7.06 27.69 12.50
N VAL A 278 5.78 28.05 12.58
CA VAL A 278 5.31 29.43 12.44
C VAL A 278 4.28 29.84 13.49
N SER A 279 4.31 31.11 13.85
CA SER A 279 3.35 31.83 14.70
C SER A 279 3.38 33.33 14.33
N ALA A 280 2.50 34.14 14.92
CA ALA A 280 2.52 35.60 14.79
C ALA A 280 2.05 36.29 16.08
N ASN A 281 2.00 37.62 16.07
CA ASN A 281 1.28 38.41 17.08
C ASN A 281 -0.23 38.57 16.77
N VAL A 282 -0.66 38.35 15.52
CA VAL A 282 -2.04 38.62 15.08
C VAL A 282 -2.46 37.70 13.93
N ILE A 283 -3.72 37.27 13.93
CA ILE A 283 -4.31 36.43 12.87
C ILE A 283 -4.38 37.27 11.59
N GLY A 284 -4.09 36.63 10.46
CA GLY A 284 -4.03 37.27 9.15
C GLY A 284 -2.65 37.82 8.78
N ALA A 285 -1.69 37.89 9.72
CA ALA A 285 -0.30 38.24 9.42
C ALA A 285 0.23 37.34 8.28
N GLN A 286 0.88 37.94 7.28
CA GLN A 286 1.12 37.27 6.00
C GLN A 286 2.61 37.02 5.78
N PHE A 287 3.00 35.76 5.86
CA PHE A 287 4.34 35.29 5.54
C PHE A 287 4.60 35.37 4.04
N ALA A 288 5.80 35.81 3.68
CA ALA A 288 6.45 35.58 2.40
C ALA A 288 7.61 34.61 2.62
N ILE A 289 7.50 33.38 2.10
CA ILE A 289 8.62 32.44 2.02
C ILE A 289 9.15 32.55 0.59
N GLN A 290 10.42 32.96 0.42
CA GLN A 290 11.02 33.12 -0.89
C GLN A 290 12.28 32.27 -1.03
N LEU A 291 12.58 31.86 -2.27
CA LEU A 291 13.73 31.03 -2.61
C LEU A 291 14.55 31.74 -3.69
N ASN A 292 15.86 31.81 -3.49
CA ASN A 292 16.79 32.13 -4.56
C ASN A 292 17.56 30.89 -4.98
N THR A 293 17.76 30.76 -6.29
CA THR A 293 18.47 29.65 -6.91
C THR A 293 19.85 30.07 -7.40
N ILE A 294 20.77 29.11 -7.53
CA ILE A 294 22.12 29.34 -8.07
C ILE A 294 22.12 29.83 -9.53
N ASP A 295 21.05 29.61 -10.30
CA ASP A 295 20.88 30.13 -11.67
C ASP A 295 20.11 31.46 -11.73
N GLY A 296 20.02 32.18 -10.60
CA GLY A 296 19.53 33.56 -10.56
C GLY A 296 18.02 33.69 -10.78
N LYS A 297 17.25 32.66 -10.40
CA LYS A 297 15.78 32.71 -10.38
C LYS A 297 15.27 32.84 -8.95
N ASP A 298 14.15 33.54 -8.83
CA ASP A 298 13.50 33.86 -7.57
C ASP A 298 12.06 33.34 -7.57
N TYR A 299 11.71 32.67 -6.48
CA TYR A 299 10.40 32.07 -6.27
C TYR A 299 9.81 32.51 -4.93
N GLY A 300 8.49 32.46 -4.78
CA GLY A 300 7.84 32.71 -3.50
C GLY A 300 6.55 31.91 -3.29
N TYR A 301 6.23 31.71 -2.01
CA TYR A 301 5.00 31.15 -1.51
C TYR A 301 4.52 32.01 -0.34
N ASN A 302 3.34 32.61 -0.51
CA ASN A 302 2.78 33.57 0.44
C ASN A 302 1.56 32.97 1.13
N PHE A 303 1.45 33.09 2.46
CA PHE A 303 0.30 32.58 3.20
C PHE A 303 -0.03 33.42 4.44
N LYS A 304 -1.30 33.40 4.85
CA LYS A 304 -1.76 34.06 6.08
C LYS A 304 -1.75 33.10 7.27
N VAL A 305 -1.36 33.61 8.43
CA VAL A 305 -1.46 32.91 9.71
C VAL A 305 -2.92 32.81 10.15
N THR A 306 -3.39 31.61 10.46
CA THR A 306 -4.77 31.34 10.90
C THR A 306 -4.88 30.98 12.39
N ASP A 307 -3.77 30.61 13.03
CA ASP A 307 -3.66 30.33 14.47
C ASP A 307 -2.41 31.04 15.03
N LEU A 308 -2.49 31.54 16.26
CA LEU A 308 -1.37 32.16 16.96
C LEU A 308 -0.50 31.14 17.71
N ASN A 309 -1.02 29.93 17.95
CA ASN A 309 -0.21 28.82 18.44
C ASN A 309 0.88 28.44 17.42
N TRP A 310 1.99 27.91 17.91
CA TRP A 310 3.03 27.34 17.05
C TRP A 310 2.48 26.16 16.24
N THR A 311 2.65 26.21 14.93
CA THR A 311 2.25 25.14 14.01
C THR A 311 3.32 24.91 12.95
N THR A 312 3.59 23.65 12.60
CA THR A 312 4.49 23.30 11.50
C THR A 312 3.75 23.48 10.17
N LYS A 313 4.27 24.36 9.31
CA LYS A 313 3.81 24.60 7.95
C LYS A 313 4.69 23.82 6.97
N THR A 314 4.15 22.75 6.41
CA THR A 314 4.71 22.05 5.23
C THR A 314 4.30 22.79 3.96
N ILE A 315 5.27 23.08 3.08
CA ILE A 315 5.08 23.77 1.81
C ILE A 315 5.77 22.95 0.72
N SER A 316 5.06 22.50 -0.32
CA SER A 316 5.70 21.85 -1.47
C SER A 316 6.42 22.90 -2.32
N LEU A 317 7.62 22.59 -2.82
CA LEU A 317 8.31 23.47 -3.77
C LEU A 317 7.53 23.63 -5.08
N ALA A 318 6.68 22.67 -5.44
CA ALA A 318 5.79 22.77 -6.60
C ALA A 318 4.67 23.82 -6.45
N ASP A 319 4.32 24.22 -5.22
CA ASP A 319 3.29 25.23 -4.95
C ASP A 319 3.81 26.69 -5.07
N PHE A 320 5.12 26.87 -5.23
CA PHE A 320 5.72 28.19 -5.38
C PHE A 320 5.34 28.83 -6.72
N LYS A 321 5.45 30.16 -6.77
CA LYS A 321 5.33 30.96 -8.00
C LYS A 321 6.63 31.69 -8.28
N ASP A 322 6.89 32.02 -9.53
CA ASP A 322 7.99 32.92 -9.91
C ASP A 322 7.74 34.36 -9.45
N ASN A 323 8.71 35.24 -9.71
CA ASN A 323 8.67 36.66 -9.35
C ASN A 323 8.32 36.86 -7.86
N TYR A 324 9.11 36.24 -6.97
CA TYR A 324 8.96 36.32 -5.51
C TYR A 324 7.56 35.94 -4.97
N GLY A 325 6.80 35.12 -5.71
CA GLY A 325 5.46 34.66 -5.31
C GLY A 325 4.31 35.40 -5.98
N PHE A 326 4.60 36.41 -6.81
CA PHE A 326 3.60 37.29 -7.43
C PHE A 326 3.33 36.99 -8.91
N GLY A 327 4.08 36.09 -9.53
CA GLY A 327 3.90 35.69 -10.94
C GLY A 327 3.17 34.36 -11.13
N GLN A 328 3.67 33.54 -12.05
CA GLN A 328 3.06 32.28 -12.49
C GLN A 328 3.55 31.07 -11.68
N PRO A 329 2.82 29.94 -11.66
CA PRO A 329 3.25 28.71 -10.99
C PRO A 329 4.64 28.24 -11.45
N ALA A 330 5.50 27.91 -10.49
CA ALA A 330 6.92 27.64 -10.67
C ALA A 330 7.23 26.24 -11.27
N THR A 331 6.55 25.88 -12.37
CA THR A 331 6.63 24.56 -13.03
C THR A 331 8.04 24.14 -13.48
N ALA A 332 8.98 25.07 -13.56
CA ALA A 332 10.39 24.86 -13.90
C ALA A 332 11.36 25.04 -12.72
N LEU A 333 10.87 24.97 -11.48
CA LEU A 333 11.69 25.02 -10.27
C LEU A 333 12.48 23.71 -10.12
N ASP A 334 13.81 23.81 -10.20
CA ASP A 334 14.74 22.70 -9.97
C ASP A 334 15.17 22.72 -8.49
N ALA A 335 14.68 21.77 -7.71
CA ALA A 335 14.92 21.74 -6.25
C ALA A 335 16.43 21.76 -5.92
N SER A 336 17.27 21.10 -6.74
CA SER A 336 18.73 20.99 -6.52
C SER A 336 19.45 22.33 -6.56
N LYS A 337 18.82 23.36 -7.14
CA LYS A 337 19.37 24.70 -7.31
C LYS A 337 19.00 25.66 -6.19
N VAL A 338 18.07 25.31 -5.30
CA VAL A 338 17.68 26.17 -4.17
C VAL A 338 18.90 26.37 -3.26
N ASN A 339 19.28 27.63 -3.10
CA ASN A 339 20.53 28.07 -2.47
C ASN A 339 20.30 28.87 -1.18
N GLU A 340 19.20 29.60 -1.15
CA GLU A 340 18.84 30.54 -0.10
C GLU A 340 17.33 30.44 0.16
N ILE A 341 16.95 30.41 1.44
CA ILE A 341 15.57 30.57 1.89
C ILE A 341 15.48 31.95 2.55
N LYS A 342 14.40 32.67 2.26
CA LYS A 342 14.10 33.98 2.82
C LYS A 342 12.73 33.94 3.51
N VAL A 343 12.61 34.62 4.63
CA VAL A 343 11.37 34.75 5.39
C VAL A 343 11.09 36.24 5.65
N GLY A 344 9.95 36.73 5.17
CA GLY A 344 9.53 38.12 5.30
C GLY A 344 8.03 38.28 5.45
N ILE A 345 7.55 39.52 5.47
CA ILE A 345 6.13 39.88 5.54
C ILE A 345 5.69 40.48 4.21
N VAL A 346 4.57 40.01 3.65
CA VAL A 346 3.97 40.60 2.45
C VAL A 346 3.42 42.01 2.76
N GLN A 347 3.95 43.03 2.08
CA GLN A 347 3.63 44.44 2.37
C GLN A 347 2.35 44.97 1.71
N SER A 348 1.72 44.19 0.84
CA SER A 348 0.53 44.60 0.08
C SER A 348 -0.81 44.23 0.75
N ASP A 349 -0.78 43.85 2.03
CA ASP A 349 -1.93 43.27 2.73
C ASP A 349 -1.97 43.71 4.21
N THR A 350 -3.05 43.33 4.91
CA THR A 350 -3.30 43.61 6.32
C THR A 350 -3.40 42.31 7.13
N PRO A 351 -3.11 42.32 8.44
CA PRO A 351 -2.88 43.47 9.34
C PRO A 351 -1.45 44.02 9.36
N ASN A 352 -1.37 45.31 9.68
CA ASN A 352 -0.16 46.09 9.91
C ASN A 352 -0.41 47.02 11.13
N PRO A 353 0.44 47.06 12.17
CA PRO A 353 1.69 46.31 12.34
C PRO A 353 1.49 44.81 12.50
N SER A 354 2.47 44.03 12.04
CA SER A 354 2.54 42.59 12.25
C SER A 354 3.94 42.13 12.62
N ILE A 355 4.01 41.07 13.41
CA ILE A 355 5.24 40.41 13.85
C ILE A 355 5.06 38.94 13.55
N ILE A 356 5.85 38.42 12.61
CA ILE A 356 5.93 36.99 12.34
C ILE A 356 6.98 36.35 13.23
N LYS A 357 6.73 35.10 13.62
CA LYS A 357 7.61 34.28 14.45
C LYS A 357 7.86 32.97 13.74
N PHE A 358 9.12 32.55 13.63
CA PHE A 358 9.46 31.33 12.93
C PHE A 358 10.67 30.62 13.51
N ASP A 359 10.66 29.30 13.39
CA ASP A 359 11.67 28.38 13.91
C ASP A 359 11.80 27.15 12.99
N ASN A 360 12.81 26.31 13.23
CA ASN A 360 12.84 24.92 12.79
C ASN A 360 12.80 24.73 11.27
N ILE A 361 13.39 25.67 10.53
CA ILE A 361 13.39 25.67 9.05
C ILE A 361 14.14 24.43 8.57
N LYS A 362 13.41 23.52 7.92
CA LYS A 362 13.91 22.26 7.39
C LYS A 362 13.53 22.12 5.93
N ILE A 363 14.41 21.54 5.13
CA ILE A 363 14.08 21.04 3.80
C ILE A 363 13.96 19.52 3.91
N ARG A 364 12.84 18.97 3.44
CA ARG A 364 12.58 17.53 3.39
C ARG A 364 12.40 17.10 1.93
N TYR A 365 12.96 15.96 1.54
CA TYR A 365 12.76 15.42 0.19
C TYR A 365 12.71 13.89 0.12
N GLU A 366 11.99 13.36 -0.86
CA GLU A 366 11.62 11.94 -1.08
C GLU A 366 12.00 11.42 -2.48
#